data_AF-A0A529K170-F1
#
_entry.id   AF-A0A529K170-F1
#
_cell.length_a   1.000
_cell.length_b   1.000
_cell.length_c   1.000
_cell.angle_alpha   90.00
_cell.angle_beta   90.00
_cell.angle_gamma   90.00
#
_symmetry.space_group_name_H-M   'P 1'
#
loop_
_entity.id
_entity.type
_entity.pdbx_description
1 polymer ?
#
loop_
_entity_poly.entity_id
_entity_poly.type
_entity_poly.pdbx_seq_one_letter_code
_entity_poly.pdbx_strand_id
1 'polypeptide(L)'
;GRFPVLYTNGKTARHIADNKYKYRLLSRLPLWYARYKPDIGVHFPMGNWQGYALWQFSAKANCGRFRCPYRVAGTPNDIDVNVAPMDAATLRAQWPFGGLIDVQPDYLASIPVPLSREAGLAGNAIIYATVVAPPTFTEMTAMFSARWAKFRSNFQMPAVKTLLRLPRGIAEYVAWTRNEKHLASAVEATPAAGDPVST
;
A
#
# COMPACT_ATOMS: atom_id res chain seq x y z
N GLY A 1 21.55 8.41 0.06
CA GLY A 1 21.82 7.04 0.56
C GLY A 1 21.66 6.05 -0.58
N ARG A 2 22.21 4.83 -0.46
CA ARG A 2 22.07 3.76 -1.47
C ARG A 2 21.28 2.60 -0.86
N PHE A 3 20.41 1.96 -1.64
CA PHE A 3 19.77 0.70 -1.25
C PHE A 3 20.72 -0.49 -1.50
N PRO A 4 20.65 -1.56 -0.71
CA PRO A 4 21.48 -2.74 -0.91
C PRO A 4 20.96 -3.63 -2.04
N VAL A 5 21.81 -4.53 -2.52
CA VAL A 5 21.41 -5.65 -3.38
C VAL A 5 20.92 -6.80 -2.50
N LEU A 6 19.79 -7.41 -2.86
CA LEU A 6 19.21 -8.54 -2.14
C LEU A 6 19.78 -9.88 -2.65
N TYR A 7 20.66 -10.51 -1.88
CA TYR A 7 21.10 -11.88 -2.15
C TYR A 7 20.10 -12.91 -1.60
N THR A 8 19.57 -13.77 -2.46
CA THR A 8 18.64 -14.82 -2.01
C THR A 8 18.42 -15.96 -3.03
N ASN A 9 17.94 -17.11 -2.55
CA ASN A 9 17.62 -18.26 -3.39
C ASN A 9 16.21 -18.19 -3.99
N GLY A 10 15.91 -19.13 -4.90
CA GLY A 10 14.61 -19.22 -5.58
C GLY A 10 13.38 -19.31 -4.68
N LYS A 11 13.43 -20.02 -3.56
CA LYS A 11 12.28 -20.19 -2.66
C LYS A 11 11.99 -18.89 -1.92
N THR A 12 13.02 -18.25 -1.40
CA THR A 12 12.89 -17.01 -0.63
C THR A 12 12.55 -15.82 -1.54
N ALA A 13 13.14 -15.72 -2.74
CA ALA A 13 12.76 -14.71 -3.72
C ALA A 13 11.27 -14.83 -4.06
N ARG A 14 10.78 -16.04 -4.34
CA ARG A 14 9.36 -16.29 -4.60
C ARG A 14 8.49 -15.90 -3.42
N HIS A 15 8.86 -16.29 -2.21
CA HIS A 15 8.10 -15.89 -1.02
C HIS A 15 8.00 -14.37 -0.87
N ILE A 16 9.08 -13.62 -1.10
CA ILE A 16 9.07 -12.15 -1.07
C ILE A 16 8.18 -11.58 -2.18
N ALA A 17 8.24 -12.15 -3.39
CA ALA A 17 7.41 -11.73 -4.52
C ALA A 17 5.92 -11.97 -4.29
N ASP A 18 5.54 -13.16 -3.83
CA ASP A 18 4.15 -13.53 -3.53
C ASP A 18 3.58 -12.69 -2.38
N ASN A 19 4.44 -12.20 -1.48
CA ASN A 19 4.09 -11.36 -0.35
C ASN A 19 4.58 -9.91 -0.52
N LYS A 20 4.67 -9.39 -1.76
CA LYS A 20 5.23 -8.06 -2.06
C LYS A 20 4.57 -6.91 -1.31
N TYR A 21 3.27 -7.04 -1.00
CA TYR A 21 2.51 -6.07 -0.21
C TYR A 21 3.02 -5.96 1.24
N LYS A 22 3.50 -7.08 1.80
CA LYS A 22 4.12 -7.15 3.13
C LYS A 22 5.59 -6.74 3.06
N TYR A 23 6.31 -7.20 2.04
CA TYR A 23 7.73 -6.94 1.83
C TYR A 23 7.99 -5.84 0.79
N ARG A 24 7.38 -4.65 0.99
CA ARG A 24 7.39 -3.53 0.02
C ARG A 24 8.78 -3.08 -0.39
N LEU A 25 9.74 -3.09 0.55
CA LEU A 25 11.12 -2.69 0.28
C LEU A 25 11.89 -3.84 -0.38
N LEU A 26 11.86 -5.04 0.19
CA LEU A 26 12.65 -6.18 -0.30
C LEU A 26 12.26 -6.57 -1.72
N SER A 27 10.97 -6.55 -2.04
CA SER A 27 10.45 -6.82 -3.39
C SER A 27 10.87 -5.77 -4.43
N ARG A 28 11.58 -4.72 -4.04
CA ARG A 28 12.07 -3.65 -4.92
C ARG A 28 13.59 -3.48 -4.88
N LEU A 29 14.32 -4.33 -4.16
CA LEU A 29 15.78 -4.30 -4.20
C LEU A 29 16.30 -4.99 -5.47
N PRO A 30 17.43 -4.57 -6.06
CA PRO A 30 18.10 -5.34 -7.10
C PRO A 30 18.37 -6.76 -6.62
N LEU A 31 18.06 -7.76 -7.46
CA LEU A 31 18.14 -9.17 -7.05
C LEU A 31 19.51 -9.77 -7.41
N TRP A 32 20.23 -10.26 -6.40
CA TRP A 32 21.34 -11.19 -6.56
C TRP A 32 20.84 -12.60 -6.30
N TYR A 33 20.55 -13.30 -7.39
CA TYR A 33 19.79 -14.53 -7.36
C TYR A 33 20.68 -15.77 -7.27
N ALA A 34 20.50 -16.60 -6.26
CA ALA A 34 21.22 -17.87 -6.12
C ALA A 34 20.40 -19.01 -6.75
N ARG A 35 20.89 -19.54 -7.87
CA ARG A 35 20.23 -20.64 -8.58
C ARG A 35 21.21 -21.50 -9.37
N TYR A 36 21.34 -22.75 -8.96
CA TYR A 36 22.29 -23.72 -9.52
C TYR A 36 21.65 -24.59 -10.61
N LYS A 37 21.14 -23.95 -11.67
CA LYS A 37 20.52 -24.62 -12.83
C LYS A 37 21.16 -24.11 -14.12
N PRO A 38 21.15 -24.90 -15.22
CA PRO A 38 21.74 -24.48 -16.50
C PRO A 38 21.07 -23.24 -17.12
N ASP A 39 19.78 -23.06 -16.83
CA ASP A 39 18.98 -21.94 -17.33
C ASP A 39 18.10 -21.35 -16.22
N ILE A 40 17.73 -20.09 -16.41
CA ILE A 40 16.99 -19.22 -15.51
C ILE A 40 15.71 -18.65 -16.14
N GLY A 41 15.52 -18.77 -17.46
CA GLY A 41 14.46 -18.09 -18.21
C GLY A 41 13.04 -18.32 -17.67
N VAL A 42 12.69 -19.55 -17.33
CA VAL A 42 11.34 -19.90 -16.82
C VAL A 42 11.06 -19.44 -15.36
N HIS A 43 12.00 -18.77 -14.70
CA HIS A 43 11.87 -18.29 -13.32
C HIS A 43 11.50 -16.82 -13.21
N PHE A 44 11.46 -16.10 -14.32
CA PHE A 44 11.09 -14.70 -14.40
C PHE A 44 9.96 -14.49 -15.43
N PRO A 45 9.13 -13.44 -15.29
CA PRO A 45 9.13 -12.46 -14.20
C PRO A 45 8.66 -13.03 -12.85
N MET A 46 9.09 -12.41 -11.76
CA MET A 46 8.75 -12.83 -10.39
C MET A 46 8.53 -11.60 -9.51
N GLY A 47 7.27 -11.33 -9.13
CA GLY A 47 6.92 -10.12 -8.38
C GLY A 47 7.28 -8.87 -9.18
N ASN A 48 8.07 -7.95 -8.60
CA ASN A 48 8.55 -6.78 -9.35
C ASN A 48 9.83 -7.07 -10.16
N TRP A 49 10.47 -8.23 -9.98
CA TRP A 49 11.69 -8.57 -10.72
C TRP A 49 11.36 -9.08 -12.11
N GLN A 50 11.75 -8.32 -13.13
CA GLN A 50 11.76 -8.78 -14.54
C GLN A 50 12.97 -9.64 -14.86
N GLY A 51 14.01 -9.56 -14.04
CA GLY A 51 15.25 -10.31 -14.17
C GLY A 51 16.09 -10.15 -12.90
N TYR A 52 17.37 -10.52 -13.00
CA TYR A 52 18.34 -10.41 -11.92
C TYR A 52 19.37 -9.31 -12.20
N ALA A 53 19.91 -8.69 -11.15
CA ALA A 53 21.08 -7.83 -11.25
C ALA A 53 22.37 -8.68 -11.29
N LEU A 54 22.40 -9.74 -10.49
CA LEU A 54 23.48 -10.72 -10.42
C LEU A 54 22.87 -12.12 -10.32
N TRP A 55 23.51 -13.11 -10.91
CA TRP A 55 23.12 -14.51 -10.78
C TRP A 55 24.31 -15.35 -10.34
N GLN A 56 24.19 -15.97 -9.17
CA GLN A 56 25.10 -17.01 -8.71
C GLN A 56 24.66 -18.36 -9.32
N PHE A 57 25.39 -18.81 -10.33
CA PHE A 57 25.03 -20.01 -11.11
C PHE A 57 25.88 -21.22 -10.78
N SER A 58 27.07 -21.00 -10.23
CA SER A 58 27.97 -22.07 -9.78
C SER A 58 28.35 -21.85 -8.31
N ALA A 59 28.42 -22.95 -7.58
CA ALA A 59 28.88 -23.03 -6.20
C ALA A 59 29.47 -24.43 -5.99
N LYS A 60 30.02 -24.70 -4.79
CA LYS A 60 30.40 -26.05 -4.38
C LYS A 60 29.29 -27.09 -4.61
N ALA A 61 28.02 -26.68 -4.43
CA ALA A 61 26.86 -27.57 -4.55
C ALA A 61 26.66 -28.17 -5.95
N ASN A 62 27.14 -27.53 -7.02
CA ASN A 62 27.01 -28.03 -8.39
C ASN A 62 28.34 -28.07 -9.17
N CYS A 63 29.47 -27.85 -8.51
CA CYS A 63 30.80 -27.97 -9.08
C CYS A 63 31.59 -29.10 -8.41
N GLY A 64 31.60 -30.29 -9.04
CA GLY A 64 32.38 -31.45 -8.63
C GLY A 64 33.61 -31.67 -9.51
N ARG A 65 34.30 -32.81 -9.37
CA ARG A 65 35.49 -33.17 -10.18
C ARG A 65 35.18 -33.31 -11.68
N PHE A 66 34.08 -33.98 -12.02
CA PHE A 66 33.73 -34.33 -13.39
C PHE A 66 32.75 -33.36 -14.06
N ARG A 67 31.93 -32.66 -13.28
CA ARG A 67 30.91 -31.74 -13.77
C ARG A 67 30.98 -30.44 -12.99
N CYS A 68 31.07 -29.33 -13.70
CA CYS A 68 31.03 -28.00 -13.12
C CYS A 68 30.50 -27.03 -14.19
N PRO A 69 29.55 -26.13 -13.87
CA PRO A 69 29.05 -25.16 -14.84
C PRO A 69 30.16 -24.28 -15.42
N TYR A 70 31.12 -23.89 -14.58
CA TYR A 70 32.26 -23.07 -15.00
C TYR A 70 33.43 -23.21 -14.02
N ARG A 71 34.66 -23.35 -14.55
CA ARG A 71 35.89 -23.36 -13.75
C ARG A 71 36.70 -22.10 -14.01
N VAL A 72 36.88 -21.28 -12.97
CA VAL A 72 37.76 -20.11 -13.04
C VAL A 72 39.20 -20.60 -12.87
N ALA A 73 40.07 -20.31 -13.84
CA ALA A 73 41.48 -20.67 -13.75
C ALA A 73 42.14 -20.04 -12.51
N GLY A 74 42.97 -20.81 -11.80
CA GLY A 74 43.65 -20.35 -10.59
C GLY A 74 42.81 -20.33 -9.31
N THR A 75 41.61 -20.92 -9.32
CA THR A 75 40.73 -20.99 -8.13
C THR A 75 40.39 -22.43 -7.72
N PRO A 76 40.11 -22.69 -6.43
CA PRO A 76 39.54 -23.94 -5.97
C PRO A 76 38.17 -24.25 -6.60
N ASN A 77 37.74 -25.51 -6.53
CA ASN A 77 36.46 -25.96 -7.13
C ASN A 77 35.21 -25.60 -6.31
N ASP A 78 35.36 -24.99 -5.14
CA ASP A 78 34.26 -24.67 -4.22
C ASP A 78 33.92 -23.17 -4.16
N ILE A 79 34.43 -22.38 -5.09
CA ILE A 79 34.08 -20.97 -5.21
C ILE A 79 32.67 -20.76 -5.77
N ASP A 80 32.09 -19.63 -5.40
CA ASP A 80 30.84 -19.15 -5.99
C ASP A 80 31.13 -18.30 -7.23
N VAL A 81 30.53 -18.68 -8.37
CA VAL A 81 30.67 -17.93 -9.64
C VAL A 81 29.37 -17.20 -9.94
N ASN A 82 29.52 -15.93 -10.27
CA ASN A 82 28.43 -15.01 -10.53
C ASN A 82 28.53 -14.41 -11.93
N VAL A 83 27.39 -14.06 -12.51
CA VAL A 83 27.31 -13.33 -13.77
C VAL A 83 26.37 -12.14 -13.61
N ALA A 84 26.67 -11.05 -14.32
CA ALA A 84 25.76 -9.92 -14.51
C ALA A 84 25.26 -9.94 -15.96
N PRO A 85 24.00 -9.58 -16.25
CA PRO A 85 23.46 -9.56 -17.60
C PRO A 85 23.90 -8.30 -18.39
N MET A 86 25.16 -7.90 -18.24
CA MET A 86 25.75 -6.69 -18.81
C MET A 86 27.27 -6.83 -18.91
N ASP A 87 27.91 -5.97 -19.69
CA ASP A 87 29.37 -5.91 -19.75
C ASP A 87 30.00 -5.30 -18.49
N ALA A 88 31.33 -5.44 -18.37
CA ALA A 88 32.07 -4.98 -17.22
C ALA A 88 32.12 -3.45 -17.07
N ALA A 89 32.03 -2.67 -18.15
CA ALA A 89 32.03 -1.21 -18.07
C ALA A 89 30.69 -0.71 -17.51
N THR A 90 29.58 -1.24 -18.02
CA THR A 90 28.23 -1.00 -17.54
C THR A 90 28.09 -1.41 -16.08
N LEU A 91 28.60 -2.59 -15.70
CA LEU A 91 28.58 -3.04 -14.30
C LEU A 91 29.30 -2.06 -13.38
N ARG A 92 30.51 -1.60 -13.74
CA ARG A 92 31.27 -0.64 -12.93
C ARG A 92 30.53 0.68 -12.75
N ALA A 93 29.86 1.15 -13.80
CA ALA A 93 29.08 2.39 -13.75
C ALA A 93 27.84 2.26 -12.85
N GLN A 94 27.18 1.10 -12.85
CA GLN A 94 25.97 0.87 -12.05
C GLN A 94 26.28 0.46 -10.60
N TRP A 95 27.43 -0.17 -10.34
CA TRP A 95 27.80 -0.67 -9.02
C TRP A 95 27.86 0.44 -7.96
N PRO A 96 27.41 0.20 -6.71
CA PRO A 96 26.82 -1.02 -6.15
C PRO A 96 25.31 -1.18 -6.37
N PHE A 97 24.72 -0.67 -7.45
CA PHE A 97 23.28 -0.59 -7.70
C PHE A 97 22.58 0.20 -6.59
N GLY A 98 22.32 1.49 -6.79
CA GLY A 98 21.88 2.37 -5.69
C GLY A 98 20.38 2.49 -5.48
N GLY A 99 19.59 2.07 -6.48
CA GLY A 99 18.16 2.38 -6.60
C GLY A 99 17.24 1.21 -6.31
N LEU A 100 15.98 1.53 -6.03
CA LEU A 100 14.90 0.55 -6.04
C LEU A 100 14.42 0.32 -7.47
N ILE A 101 14.06 -0.91 -7.79
CA ILE A 101 13.38 -1.23 -9.04
C ILE A 101 11.92 -0.77 -8.97
N ASP A 102 11.35 -0.56 -10.16
CA ASP A 102 9.97 -0.13 -10.33
C ASP A 102 8.99 -1.24 -9.96
N VAL A 103 7.84 -0.82 -9.44
CA VAL A 103 6.74 -1.73 -9.14
C VAL A 103 5.98 -1.97 -10.44
N GLN A 104 5.78 -3.25 -10.80
CA GLN A 104 4.92 -3.56 -11.93
C GLN A 104 3.50 -3.07 -11.64
N PRO A 105 2.83 -2.39 -12.58
CA PRO A 105 1.42 -2.07 -12.42
C PRO A 105 0.66 -3.38 -12.24
N ASP A 106 -0.13 -3.49 -11.17
CA ASP A 106 -1.00 -4.63 -10.97
C ASP A 106 -2.01 -4.64 -12.13
N TYR A 107 -1.85 -5.56 -13.08
CA TYR A 107 -2.77 -5.78 -14.21
C TYR A 107 -4.17 -6.27 -13.79
N LEU A 108 -4.55 -6.09 -12.52
CA LEU A 108 -5.92 -6.31 -12.04
C LEU A 108 -6.90 -5.22 -12.51
N ALA A 109 -6.56 -4.44 -13.55
CA ALA A 109 -7.36 -3.33 -14.03
C ALA A 109 -8.41 -3.69 -15.09
N SER A 110 -8.68 -4.97 -15.30
CA SER A 110 -9.67 -5.44 -16.27
C SER A 110 -10.42 -6.66 -15.74
N ILE A 111 -11.47 -6.40 -14.96
CA ILE A 111 -12.47 -7.42 -14.62
C ILE A 111 -13.41 -7.54 -15.83
N PRO A 112 -13.60 -8.75 -16.39
CA PRO A 112 -14.60 -8.93 -17.45
C PRO A 112 -15.98 -8.62 -16.89
N VAL A 113 -16.71 -7.72 -17.53
CA VAL A 113 -18.07 -7.39 -17.12
C VAL A 113 -18.96 -8.61 -17.40
N PRO A 114 -19.76 -9.08 -16.43
CA PRO A 114 -20.70 -10.16 -16.70
C PRO A 114 -21.65 -9.76 -17.83
N LEU A 115 -21.60 -10.50 -18.94
CA LEU A 115 -22.56 -10.36 -20.04
C LEU A 115 -23.77 -11.25 -19.76
N SER A 116 -24.97 -10.79 -20.14
CA SER A 116 -26.14 -11.67 -20.15
C SER A 116 -25.95 -12.77 -21.21
N ARG A 117 -26.63 -13.90 -21.02
CA ARG A 117 -26.51 -15.06 -21.92
C ARG A 117 -26.91 -14.71 -23.35
N GLU A 118 -27.92 -13.87 -23.50
CA GLU A 118 -28.44 -13.39 -24.78
C GLU A 118 -27.41 -12.51 -25.50
N ALA A 119 -26.72 -11.63 -24.77
CA ALA A 119 -25.65 -10.78 -25.30
C ALA A 119 -24.41 -11.58 -25.70
N GLY A 120 -24.07 -12.63 -24.96
CA GLY A 120 -22.97 -13.54 -25.30
C GLY A 120 -23.24 -14.40 -26.55
N LEU A 121 -24.50 -14.81 -26.76
CA LEU A 121 -24.92 -15.58 -27.94
C LEU A 121 -25.06 -14.72 -29.20
N ALA A 122 -25.26 -13.40 -29.06
CA ALA A 122 -25.29 -12.44 -30.18
C ALA A 122 -23.90 -12.11 -30.76
N GLY A 123 -22.82 -12.69 -30.22
CA GLY A 123 -21.45 -12.49 -30.71
C GLY A 123 -20.76 -11.22 -30.21
N ASN A 124 -21.30 -10.54 -29.20
CA ASN A 124 -20.66 -9.34 -28.64
C ASN A 124 -19.38 -9.72 -27.89
N ALA A 125 -18.29 -9.01 -28.18
CA ALA A 125 -16.98 -9.22 -27.56
C ALA A 125 -17.02 -8.96 -26.05
N ILE A 126 -16.21 -9.71 -25.29
CA ILE A 126 -16.03 -9.53 -23.85
C ILE A 126 -15.60 -8.07 -23.59
N ILE A 127 -16.44 -7.33 -22.86
CA ILE A 127 -16.15 -5.96 -22.46
C ILE A 127 -15.39 -6.01 -21.14
N TYR A 128 -14.18 -5.45 -21.12
CA TYR A 128 -13.40 -5.28 -19.91
C TYR A 128 -13.74 -3.93 -19.28
N ALA A 129 -14.08 -3.92 -17.98
CA ALA A 129 -14.22 -2.67 -17.25
C ALA A 129 -12.84 -2.04 -17.06
N THR A 130 -12.68 -0.76 -17.41
CA THR A 130 -11.50 0.01 -17.03
C THR A 130 -11.58 0.31 -15.54
N VAL A 131 -10.73 -0.35 -14.74
CA VAL A 131 -10.63 -0.02 -13.32
C VAL A 131 -9.88 1.31 -13.21
N VAL A 132 -10.53 2.31 -12.61
CA VAL A 132 -9.92 3.63 -12.35
C VAL A 132 -8.63 3.43 -11.57
N ALA A 133 -7.54 4.03 -12.03
CA ALA A 133 -6.26 3.98 -11.32
C ALA A 133 -6.46 4.40 -9.86
N PRO A 134 -5.79 3.73 -8.89
CA PRO A 134 -5.89 4.16 -7.50
C PRO A 134 -5.47 5.64 -7.41
N PRO A 135 -6.17 6.44 -6.58
CA PRO A 135 -5.89 7.87 -6.50
C PRO A 135 -4.44 8.10 -6.10
N THR A 136 -3.78 8.98 -6.82
CA THR A 136 -2.40 9.40 -6.51
C THR A 136 -2.35 10.05 -5.13
N PHE A 137 -1.16 10.09 -4.51
CA PHE A 137 -1.01 10.74 -3.21
C PHE A 137 -1.49 12.20 -3.21
N THR A 138 -1.28 12.90 -4.33
CA THR A 138 -1.74 14.29 -4.54
C THR A 138 -3.27 14.40 -4.58
N GLU A 139 -3.96 13.45 -5.21
CA GLU A 139 -5.42 13.43 -5.22
C GLU A 139 -5.99 13.09 -3.85
N MET A 140 -5.37 12.17 -3.13
CA MET A 140 -5.77 11.85 -1.75
C MET A 140 -5.59 13.05 -0.81
N THR A 141 -4.47 13.78 -0.91
CA THR A 141 -4.27 15.00 -0.10
C THR A 141 -5.24 16.11 -0.48
N ALA A 142 -5.56 16.28 -1.77
CA ALA A 142 -6.55 17.24 -2.24
C ALA A 142 -7.97 16.90 -1.76
N MET A 143 -8.36 15.63 -1.81
CA MET A 143 -9.65 15.18 -1.27
C MET A 143 -9.74 15.37 0.24
N PHE A 144 -8.66 15.06 0.96
CA PHE A 144 -8.60 15.24 2.41
C PHE A 144 -8.67 16.72 2.80
N SER A 145 -7.94 17.60 2.11
CA SER A 145 -7.95 19.04 2.37
C SER A 145 -9.30 19.66 2.06
N ALA A 146 -9.95 19.29 0.96
CA ALA A 146 -11.30 19.72 0.61
C ALA A 146 -12.33 19.29 1.67
N ARG A 147 -12.22 18.04 2.16
CA ARG A 147 -13.09 17.52 3.22
C ARG A 147 -12.87 18.24 4.55
N TRP A 148 -11.62 18.57 4.89
CA TRP A 148 -11.28 19.38 6.07
C TRP A 148 -11.78 20.82 5.98
N ALA A 149 -11.68 21.44 4.80
CA ALA A 149 -12.22 22.77 4.56
C ALA A 149 -13.74 22.79 4.72
N LYS A 150 -14.45 21.78 4.19
CA LYS A 150 -15.90 21.62 4.34
C LYS A 150 -16.33 21.35 5.78
N PHE A 151 -15.54 20.56 6.52
CA PHE A 151 -15.76 20.35 7.95
C PHE A 151 -15.62 21.66 8.73
N ARG A 152 -14.57 22.45 8.46
CA ARG A 152 -14.35 23.77 9.08
C ARG A 152 -15.44 24.77 8.73
N SER A 153 -15.91 24.81 7.49
CA SER A 153 -17.01 25.71 7.10
C SER A 153 -18.32 25.36 7.80
N ASN A 154 -18.59 24.07 7.99
CA ASN A 154 -19.77 23.61 8.72
C ASN A 154 -19.65 23.75 10.26
N PHE A 155 -18.44 23.95 10.78
CA PHE A 155 -18.17 24.23 12.19
C PHE A 155 -18.06 25.73 12.51
N GLN A 156 -18.32 26.63 11.55
CA GLN A 156 -18.52 28.03 11.89
C GLN A 156 -19.80 28.13 12.73
N MET A 157 -19.63 28.30 14.05
CA MET A 157 -20.74 28.62 14.94
C MET A 157 -21.46 29.85 14.38
N PRO A 158 -22.80 29.87 14.37
CA PRO A 158 -23.52 31.10 14.09
C PRO A 158 -23.01 32.15 15.09
N ALA A 159 -22.70 33.35 14.60
CA ALA A 159 -22.28 34.44 15.46
C ALA A 159 -23.42 34.74 16.44
N VAL A 160 -23.33 34.18 17.66
CA VAL A 160 -24.27 34.44 18.73
C VAL A 160 -24.08 35.91 19.12
N LYS A 161 -24.86 36.78 18.50
CA LYS A 161 -25.10 38.15 18.97
C LYS A 161 -25.96 38.06 20.22
N THR A 162 -25.35 37.73 21.35
CA THR A 162 -25.89 38.05 22.67
C THR A 162 -24.79 37.84 23.69
N LEU A 163 -24.14 38.95 24.07
CA LEU A 163 -23.23 39.01 25.21
C LEU A 163 -24.04 38.80 26.49
N LEU A 164 -24.26 37.54 26.87
CA LEU A 164 -24.58 37.22 28.26
C LEU A 164 -23.26 37.29 29.05
N ARG A 165 -23.11 38.36 29.83
CA ARG A 165 -22.00 38.55 30.78
C ARG A 165 -21.89 37.31 31.66
N LEU A 166 -20.78 36.59 31.56
CA LEU A 166 -20.46 35.54 32.52
C LEU A 166 -20.16 36.18 33.90
N PRO A 167 -20.68 35.59 35.00
CA PRO A 167 -20.43 36.08 36.36
C PRO A 167 -18.95 36.01 36.71
N ARG A 168 -18.41 37.06 37.34
CA ARG A 168 -16.97 37.22 37.63
C ARG A 168 -16.58 36.79 39.05
N GLY A 169 -17.44 36.02 39.73
CA GLY A 169 -17.15 35.54 41.08
C GLY A 169 -18.01 34.35 41.52
N ILE A 170 -17.49 33.61 42.51
CA ILE A 170 -18.12 32.39 43.06
C ILE A 170 -19.51 32.70 43.63
N ALA A 171 -19.71 33.87 44.26
CA ALA A 171 -21.00 34.28 44.79
C ALA A 171 -22.07 34.46 43.69
N GLU A 172 -21.70 35.06 42.56
CA GLU A 172 -22.60 35.25 41.41
C GLU A 172 -22.90 33.91 40.71
N TYR A 173 -21.93 32.99 40.64
CA TYR A 173 -22.11 31.65 40.09
C TYR A 173 -23.12 30.81 40.91
N VAL A 174 -23.05 30.89 42.23
CA VAL A 174 -23.98 30.20 43.14
C VAL A 174 -25.40 30.77 43.03
N ALA A 175 -25.54 32.09 42.86
CA ALA A 175 -26.84 32.71 42.65
C ALA A 175 -27.47 32.31 41.29
N TRP A 176 -26.65 32.26 40.23
CA TRP A 176 -27.10 31.85 38.90
C TRP A 176 -27.57 30.38 38.86
N THR A 177 -26.78 29.46 39.42
CA THR A 177 -27.15 28.03 39.51
C THR A 177 -28.39 27.78 40.36
N ARG A 178 -28.63 28.61 41.38
CA ARG A 178 -29.85 28.53 42.20
C ARG A 178 -31.09 28.95 41.41
N ASN A 179 -30.98 29.98 40.58
CA ASN A 179 -32.08 30.44 39.73
C ASN A 179 -32.43 29.46 38.61
N GLU A 180 -31.45 28.79 37.99
CA GLU A 180 -31.73 27.73 37.00
C GLU A 180 -32.49 26.56 37.62
N LYS A 181 -32.14 26.16 38.85
CA LYS A 181 -32.86 25.09 39.56
C LYS A 181 -34.31 25.47 39.88
N HIS A 182 -34.58 26.74 40.19
CA HIS A 182 -35.96 27.22 40.39
C HIS A 182 -36.76 27.26 39.08
N LEU A 183 -36.14 27.59 37.95
CA LEU A 183 -36.77 27.55 36.63
C LEU A 183 -37.08 26.12 36.17
N ALA A 184 -36.18 25.16 36.41
CA ALA A 184 -36.40 23.75 36.10
C ALA A 184 -37.55 23.15 36.94
N SER A 185 -37.63 23.53 38.22
CA SER A 185 -38.67 23.03 39.14
C SER A 185 -40.07 23.60 38.83
N ALA A 186 -40.16 24.76 38.17
CA ALA A 186 -41.43 25.37 37.77
C ALA A 186 -42.06 24.75 36.51
N VAL A 187 -41.26 24.09 35.67
CA VAL A 187 -41.73 23.41 34.44
C VAL A 187 -42.32 22.03 34.74
N GLU A 188 -41.93 21.39 35.85
CA GLU A 188 -42.34 20.03 36.21
C GLU A 188 -43.69 19.96 36.97
N ALA A 189 -44.32 21.11 37.26
CA ALA A 189 -45.56 21.21 38.04
C ALA A 189 -46.81 21.58 37.19
N THR A 190 -46.93 21.03 35.98
CA THR A 190 -48.17 21.13 35.18
C THR A 190 -48.98 19.83 35.34
N PRO A 191 -50.22 19.85 35.87
CA PRO A 191 -50.98 18.62 36.10
C PRO A 191 -51.59 18.09 34.80
N ALA A 192 -51.57 16.77 34.64
CA ALA A 192 -52.20 16.04 33.56
C ALA A 192 -53.74 16.16 33.62
N ALA A 193 -54.35 16.64 32.53
CA ALA A 193 -55.79 16.55 32.29
C ALA A 193 -56.04 15.47 31.22
N GLY A 194 -56.97 14.56 31.52
CA GLY A 194 -57.14 13.27 30.86
C GLY A 194 -57.83 13.28 29.50
N ASP A 195 -57.74 12.11 28.86
CA ASP A 195 -58.47 11.70 27.65
C ASP A 195 -59.99 11.84 27.80
N PRO A 196 -60.72 11.88 26.66
CA PRO A 196 -61.56 10.72 26.42
C PRO A 196 -61.54 10.15 24.99
N VAL A 197 -61.86 8.85 25.00
CA VAL A 197 -62.09 7.86 23.96
C VAL A 197 -63.13 8.26 22.89
N SER A 198 -62.77 7.96 21.63
CA SER A 198 -63.54 7.39 20.49
C SER A 198 -65.06 7.53 20.40
N THR A 199 -65.56 8.06 19.27
CA THR A 199 -66.28 7.29 18.22
C THR A 199 -66.49 8.14 16.97
#